data_AF-A0A0D3AHH0-F1
#
_entry.id   AF-A0A0D3AHH0-F1
#
_cell.length_a   1.000
_cell.length_b   1.000
_cell.length_c   1.000
_cell.angle_alpha   90.00
_cell.angle_beta   90.00
_cell.angle_gamma   90.00
#
_symmetry.space_group_name_H-M   'P 1'
#
loop_
_entity.id
_entity.type
_entity.pdbx_description
1 polymer ?
#
loop_
_entity_poly.entity_id
_entity_poly.type
_entity_poly.pdbx_seq_one_letter_code
_entity_poly.pdbx_strand_id
1 'polypeptide(L)'
;MTGGLKVYYVPWRPFVMQTTFPTVYDIDQAICVSHTSKENTVLRSGLAPGKVFMIPNAVDTAMFKPASVRPSADVVTIVVISRLVYRKGADLLVEVIPEVCRLYPNVSEFKPHNT
;
A
#
# COMPACT_ATOMS: atom_id res chain seq x y z
N MET A 1 41.86 -6.23 33.26
CA MET A 1 42.10 -4.96 32.55
C MET A 1 42.01 -5.25 31.05
N THR A 2 41.04 -4.86 30.23
CA THR A 2 39.77 -4.12 30.32
C THR A 2 38.97 -4.58 29.09
N GLY A 3 38.00 -5.48 29.25
CA GLY A 3 37.14 -5.95 28.15
C GLY A 3 35.78 -5.27 28.24
N GLY A 4 35.72 -3.98 27.85
CA GLY A 4 34.54 -3.14 28.02
C GLY A 4 33.29 -3.72 27.34
N LEU A 5 32.19 -3.74 28.10
CA LEU A 5 30.83 -4.03 27.64
C LEU A 5 30.47 -3.04 26.50
N LYS A 6 30.43 -3.52 25.26
CA LYS A 6 30.00 -2.71 24.11
C LYS A 6 28.47 -2.63 24.09
N VAL A 7 27.94 -1.61 24.75
CA VAL A 7 26.54 -1.19 24.58
C VAL A 7 26.45 -0.48 23.23
N TYR A 8 25.90 -1.15 22.21
CA TYR A 8 25.56 -0.50 20.96
C TYR A 8 24.27 0.29 21.17
N TYR A 9 24.39 1.61 21.31
CA TYR A 9 23.25 2.50 21.14
C TYR A 9 22.88 2.48 19.66
N VAL A 10 21.97 1.58 19.26
CA VAL A 10 21.36 1.65 17.93
C VAL A 10 20.32 2.77 18.03
N PRO A 11 20.57 3.95 17.43
CA PRO A 11 19.58 5.00 17.51
C PRO A 11 18.34 4.49 16.77
N TRP A 12 17.16 4.68 17.35
CA TRP A 12 15.92 4.09 16.83
C TRP A 12 15.34 4.88 15.62
N ARG A 13 15.81 6.12 15.42
CA ARG A 13 15.36 7.04 14.37
C ARG A 13 16.03 6.86 12.99
N PRO A 14 17.31 6.46 12.87
CA PRO A 14 17.95 6.25 11.59
C PRO A 14 17.43 4.98 10.89
N PHE A 15 17.14 3.90 11.60
CA PHE A 15 16.85 2.60 10.95
C PHE A 15 15.57 2.56 10.10
N VAL A 16 14.60 3.44 10.36
CA VAL A 16 13.34 3.50 9.58
C VAL A 16 13.48 4.39 8.33
N MET A 17 14.52 5.23 8.23
CA MET A 17 14.76 6.17 7.10
C MET A 17 16.14 6.07 6.45
N GLN A 18 17.06 5.25 6.97
CA GLN A 18 18.48 5.23 6.54
C GLN A 18 18.75 4.47 5.24
N THR A 19 17.87 3.59 4.76
CA THR A 19 18.14 2.93 3.46
C THR A 19 17.88 3.86 2.29
N THR A 20 17.07 4.90 2.47
CA THR A 20 16.72 5.84 1.40
C THR A 20 17.85 6.84 1.17
N PHE A 21 18.39 7.46 2.23
CA PHE A 21 19.29 8.60 2.06
C PHE A 21 20.57 8.29 1.26
N PRO A 22 21.36 7.25 1.56
CA PRO A 22 22.57 6.95 0.82
C PRO A 22 22.31 6.49 -0.63
N THR A 23 21.18 5.83 -0.87
CA THR A 23 20.85 5.27 -2.20
C THR A 23 20.22 6.28 -3.14
N VAL A 24 19.51 7.29 -2.62
CA VAL A 24 18.86 8.32 -3.44
C VAL A 24 19.67 9.62 -3.53
N TYR A 25 20.74 9.78 -2.76
CA TYR A 25 21.53 11.03 -2.77
C TYR A 25 22.28 11.23 -4.09
N ASP A 26 22.73 10.15 -4.72
CA ASP A 26 23.53 10.17 -5.96
C ASP A 26 22.78 9.55 -7.15
N ILE A 27 21.51 9.91 -7.32
CA ILE A 27 20.72 9.47 -8.48
C ILE A 27 20.53 10.60 -9.49
N ASP A 28 20.58 10.25 -10.78
CA ASP A 28 20.31 11.19 -11.86
C ASP A 28 18.82 11.53 -11.94
N GLN A 29 17.97 10.51 -11.85
CA GLN A 29 16.51 10.63 -11.95
C GLN A 29 15.80 9.60 -11.06
N ALA A 30 14.63 9.99 -10.53
CA ALA A 30 13.73 9.12 -9.77
C ALA A 30 12.33 9.12 -10.38
N ILE A 31 11.65 7.97 -10.31
CA ILE A 31 10.25 7.83 -10.70
C ILE A 31 9.42 7.47 -9.47
N CYS A 32 8.33 8.20 -9.28
CA CYS A 32 7.33 7.97 -8.25
C CYS A 32 6.00 7.55 -8.87
N VAL A 33 5.24 6.69 -8.19
CA VAL A 33 3.97 6.15 -8.70
C VAL A 33 2.76 7.05 -8.44
N SER A 34 2.94 8.15 -7.71
CA SER A 34 1.89 9.12 -7.41
C SER A 34 2.47 10.50 -7.12
N HIS A 35 1.63 11.54 -7.21
CA HIS A 35 2.01 12.91 -6.85
C HIS A 35 2.45 13.01 -5.38
N THR A 36 1.70 12.41 -4.46
CA THR A 36 2.04 12.39 -3.03
C THR A 36 3.37 11.68 -2.77
N SER A 37 3.67 10.61 -3.51
CA SER A 37 4.98 9.93 -3.41
C SER A 37 6.12 10.79 -3.94
N LYS A 38 5.89 11.57 -5.01
CA LYS A 38 6.87 12.52 -5.55
C LYS A 38 7.18 13.62 -4.53
N GLU A 39 6.17 14.24 -3.95
CA GLU A 39 6.33 15.28 -2.92
C GLU A 39 7.07 14.75 -1.69
N ASN A 40 6.65 13.58 -1.17
CA ASN A 40 7.33 12.95 -0.04
C ASN A 40 8.79 12.61 -0.37
N THR A 41 9.08 12.18 -1.60
CA THR A 41 10.44 11.88 -2.03
C THR A 41 11.28 13.15 -2.08
N VAL A 42 10.81 14.22 -2.72
CA VAL A 42 11.51 15.52 -2.77
C VAL A 42 11.78 16.06 -1.37
N LEU A 43 10.78 16.05 -0.49
CA LEU A 43 10.89 16.56 0.88
C LEU A 43 11.88 15.74 1.74
N ARG A 44 11.89 14.41 1.60
CA ARG A 44 12.68 13.53 2.46
C ARG A 44 14.09 13.25 1.94
N SER A 45 14.31 13.37 0.63
CA SER A 45 15.62 13.11 0.01
C SER A 45 16.43 14.38 -0.26
N GLY A 46 15.79 15.55 -0.29
CA GLY A 46 16.44 16.80 -0.71
C GLY A 46 16.75 16.87 -2.21
N LEU A 47 16.24 15.93 -3.02
CA LEU A 47 16.42 15.94 -4.47
C LEU A 47 15.69 17.13 -5.11
N ALA A 48 16.32 17.73 -6.13
CA ALA A 48 15.69 18.78 -6.91
C ALA A 48 14.40 18.27 -7.58
N PRO A 49 13.28 19.02 -7.55
CA PRO A 49 12.01 18.60 -8.15
C PRO A 49 12.09 18.22 -9.64
N GLY A 50 13.04 18.79 -10.37
CA GLY A 50 13.31 18.49 -11.79
C GLY A 50 13.93 17.11 -12.04
N LYS A 51 14.47 16.45 -11.01
CA LYS A 51 15.01 15.09 -11.08
C LYS A 51 13.98 14.00 -10.74
N VAL A 52 12.82 14.39 -10.21
CA VAL A 52 11.78 13.45 -9.74
C VAL A 52 10.57 13.51 -10.66
N PHE A 53 10.28 12.41 -11.33
CA PHE A 53 9.16 12.24 -12.24
C PHE A 53 8.07 11.39 -11.61
N MET A 54 6.85 11.51 -12.13
CA MET A 54 5.71 10.74 -11.67
C MET A 54 5.12 9.98 -12.85
N ILE A 55 5.08 8.65 -12.73
CA ILE A 55 4.47 7.74 -13.70
C ILE A 55 3.52 6.86 -12.90
N PRO A 56 2.20 7.03 -13.06
CA PRO A 56 1.24 6.24 -12.31
C PRO A 56 1.30 4.78 -12.77
N ASN A 57 1.05 3.86 -11.83
CA ASN A 57 0.86 2.46 -12.18
C ASN A 57 -0.40 2.35 -13.06
N ALA A 58 -0.28 1.61 -14.16
CA ALA A 58 -1.38 1.36 -15.09
C ALA A 58 -1.76 -0.12 -15.09
N VAL A 59 -3.01 -0.39 -15.43
CA VAL A 59 -3.55 -1.73 -15.69
C VAL A 59 -3.97 -1.84 -17.15
N ASP A 60 -3.77 -3.00 -17.75
CA ASP A 60 -4.22 -3.25 -19.13
C ASP A 60 -5.74 -3.48 -19.16
N THR A 61 -6.46 -2.54 -19.74
CA THR A 61 -7.93 -2.61 -19.85
C THR A 61 -8.39 -3.68 -20.85
N ALA A 62 -7.52 -4.18 -21.73
CA ALA A 62 -7.84 -5.30 -22.61
C ALA A 62 -7.90 -6.63 -21.85
N MET A 63 -7.04 -6.79 -20.82
CA MET A 63 -6.97 -7.97 -19.97
C MET A 63 -8.02 -7.97 -18.86
N PHE A 64 -8.30 -6.80 -18.27
CA PHE A 64 -9.25 -6.65 -17.18
C PHE A 64 -10.59 -6.10 -17.66
N LYS A 65 -11.33 -6.93 -18.40
CA LYS A 65 -12.69 -6.60 -18.82
C LYS A 65 -13.71 -7.14 -17.81
N PRO A 66 -14.80 -6.39 -17.53
CA PRO A 66 -15.90 -6.92 -16.75
C PRO A 66 -16.50 -8.14 -17.45
N ALA A 67 -17.16 -9.01 -16.68
CA ALA A 67 -17.87 -10.16 -17.24
C ALA A 67 -18.87 -9.71 -18.32
N SER A 68 -18.91 -10.47 -19.43
CA SER A 68 -19.82 -10.19 -20.56
C SER A 68 -21.29 -10.27 -20.15
N VAL A 69 -21.60 -11.16 -19.20
CA VAL A 69 -22.90 -11.24 -18.54
C VAL A 69 -22.77 -10.61 -17.16
N ARG A 70 -23.60 -9.60 -16.88
CA ARG A 70 -23.66 -8.98 -15.55
C ARG A 70 -24.32 -9.94 -14.56
N PRO A 71 -23.74 -10.14 -13.37
CA PRO A 71 -24.44 -10.82 -12.28
C PRO A 71 -25.76 -10.10 -11.93
N SER A 72 -26.70 -10.83 -11.30
CA SER A 72 -27.95 -10.27 -10.82
C SER A 72 -27.70 -9.03 -9.94
N ALA A 73 -28.40 -7.93 -10.20
CA ALA A 73 -28.23 -6.67 -9.46
C ALA A 73 -28.92 -6.66 -8.08
N ASP A 74 -29.59 -7.74 -7.71
CA ASP A 74 -30.40 -7.85 -6.50
C ASP A 74 -29.55 -7.90 -5.21
N VAL A 75 -28.31 -8.39 -5.33
CA VAL A 75 -27.36 -8.52 -4.22
C VAL A 75 -26.04 -7.87 -4.60
N VAL A 76 -25.57 -6.95 -3.75
CA VAL A 76 -24.25 -6.35 -3.87
C VAL A 76 -23.24 -7.20 -3.09
N THR A 77 -22.24 -7.72 -3.78
CA THR A 77 -21.19 -8.53 -3.15
C THR A 77 -19.92 -7.72 -2.94
N ILE A 78 -19.44 -7.65 -1.70
CA ILE A 78 -18.16 -7.04 -1.34
C ILE A 78 -17.05 -8.08 -1.51
N VAL A 79 -16.06 -7.78 -2.36
CA VAL A 79 -14.87 -8.62 -2.60
C VAL A 79 -13.62 -7.81 -2.28
N VAL A 80 -12.76 -8.33 -1.41
CA VAL A 80 -11.46 -7.73 -1.09
C VAL A 80 -10.34 -8.71 -1.45
N ILE A 81 -9.46 -8.31 -2.37
CA ILE A 81 -8.30 -9.09 -2.78
C ILE A 81 -7.03 -8.35 -2.38
N SER A 82 -6.27 -8.90 -1.43
CA SER A 82 -4.98 -8.33 -1.05
C SER A 82 -4.06 -9.39 -0.44
N ARG A 83 -2.76 -9.06 -0.36
CA ARG A 83 -1.82 -9.84 0.46
C ARG A 83 -2.11 -9.57 1.94
N LEU A 84 -2.02 -10.59 2.79
CA LEU A 84 -2.18 -10.45 4.23
C LEU A 84 -0.98 -9.73 4.85
N VAL A 85 -1.04 -8.40 4.88
CA VAL A 85 -0.03 -7.52 5.48
C VAL A 85 -0.76 -6.45 6.28
N TYR A 86 -0.35 -6.23 7.53
CA TYR A 86 -0.98 -5.29 8.47
C TYR A 86 -1.33 -3.93 7.87
N ARG A 87 -0.41 -3.33 7.10
CA ARG A 87 -0.59 -2.02 6.43
C ARG A 87 -1.69 -1.97 5.36
N LYS A 88 -2.36 -3.08 5.06
CA LYS A 88 -3.51 -3.14 4.16
C LYS A 88 -4.84 -2.91 4.86
N GLY A 89 -4.87 -2.85 6.19
CA GLY A 89 -6.08 -2.53 6.95
C GLY A 89 -7.10 -3.68 6.96
N ALA A 90 -6.65 -4.93 6.82
CA ALA A 90 -7.51 -6.10 6.89
C ALA A 90 -8.27 -6.16 8.23
N ASP A 91 -7.62 -5.76 9.32
CA ASP A 91 -8.22 -5.73 10.66
C ASP A 91 -9.45 -4.79 10.72
N LEU A 92 -9.39 -3.63 10.05
CA LEU A 92 -10.51 -2.69 9.97
C LEU A 92 -11.65 -3.22 9.10
N LEU A 93 -11.33 -3.95 8.04
CA LEU A 93 -12.34 -4.52 7.15
C LEU A 93 -13.16 -5.60 7.85
N VAL A 94 -12.52 -6.43 8.68
CA VAL A 94 -13.20 -7.46 9.47
C VAL A 94 -14.20 -6.86 10.46
N GLU A 95 -13.94 -5.64 10.95
CA GLU A 95 -14.85 -4.94 11.86
C GLU A 95 -16.02 -4.27 11.11
N VAL A 96 -15.74 -3.60 9.98
CA VAL A 96 -16.74 -2.79 9.26
C VAL A 96 -17.67 -3.62 8.37
N ILE A 97 -17.18 -4.67 7.71
CA ILE A 97 -17.98 -5.46 6.75
C ILE A 97 -19.24 -6.08 7.40
N PRO A 98 -19.17 -6.69 8.59
CA PRO A 98 -20.36 -7.21 9.28
C PRO A 98 -21.37 -6.12 9.62
N GLU A 99 -20.91 -4.93 10.00
CA GLU A 99 -21.78 -3.79 10.31
C GLU A 99 -22.54 -3.32 9.06
N VAL A 100 -21.84 -3.22 7.92
CA VAL A 100 -22.46 -2.85 6.63
C VAL A 100 -23.50 -3.89 6.21
N CYS A 101 -23.20 -5.19 6.34
CA CYS A 101 -24.16 -6.25 6.01
C CYS A 101 -25.41 -6.22 6.91
N ARG A 102 -25.28 -5.75 8.16
CA ARG A 102 -26.43 -5.58 9.07
C ARG A 102 -27.29 -4.38 8.69
N LEU A 103 -26.69 -3.30 8.21
CA LEU A 103 -27.39 -2.08 7.82
C LEU A 103 -28.09 -2.20 6.46
N TYR A 104 -27.53 -2.99 5.55
CA TYR A 104 -28.02 -3.13 4.19
C TYR A 104 -28.30 -4.60 3.86
N PRO A 105 -29.57 -5.06 3.93
CA PRO A 105 -29.94 -6.45 3.68
C PRO A 105 -29.62 -6.96 2.27
N ASN A 106 -29.43 -6.04 1.32
CA ASN A 106 -29.05 -6.32 -0.06
C ASN A 106 -27.53 -6.42 -0.28
N VAL A 107 -26.72 -6.35 0.79
CA VAL A 107 -25.26 -6.42 0.72
C VAL A 107 -24.78 -7.70 1.38
N SER A 108 -23.88 -8.41 0.70
CA SER A 108 -23.24 -9.64 1.20
C SER A 108 -21.73 -9.56 1.07
N GLU A 109 -21.02 -10.13 2.04
CA GLU A 109 -19.59 -10.41 1.88
C GLU A 109 -19.40 -11.64 0.99
N PHE A 110 -18.43 -11.59 0.07
CA PHE A 110 -18.05 -12.78 -0.70
C PHE A 110 -17.49 -13.85 0.23
N LYS A 111 -18.32 -14.85 0.52
CA LYS A 111 -17.88 -16.07 1.18
C LYS A 111 -17.48 -17.04 0.07
N PRO A 112 -16.19 -17.40 -0.08
CA PRO A 112 -15.85 -18.49 -0.98
C PRO A 112 -16.64 -19.71 -0.52
N HIS A 113 -17.48 -20.26 -1.39
CA HIS A 113 -18.21 -21.48 -1.10
C HIS A 113 -17.19 -22.56 -0.72
N ASN A 114 -17.18 -22.93 0.55
CA ASN A 114 -16.36 -24.03 1.04
C ASN A 114 -16.88 -25.33 0.41
N THR A 115 -15.94 -26.18 0.02
CA THR A 115 -16.19 -27.63 -0.11
C THR A 115 -16.69 -28.19 1.22
#